data_AF-A0A941PHB6-F1
#
_entry.id   AF-A0A941PHB6-F1
#
_cell.length_a   1.000
_cell.length_b   1.000
_cell.length_c   1.000
_cell.angle_alpha   90.00
_cell.angle_beta   90.00
_cell.angle_gamma   90.00
#
_symmetry.space_group_name_H-M   'P 1'
#
loop_
_entity.id
_entity.type
_entity.pdbx_description
1 polymer ?
#
loop_
_entity_poly.entity_id
_entity_poly.type
_entity_poly.pdbx_seq_one_letter_code
_entity_poly.pdbx_strand_id
1 'polypeptide(L)'
;MKRLLILCLALIAAACSQPTSDALQGYGEADYVYLSSQDPGIVGALFVREGDRVAAGAPVFRLDPERLGYEAQSASAQHSAAADAVRTAQANAVLAERNYARGAQLAAQGFY
;
A
#
# COMPACT_ATOMS: atom_id res chain seq x y z
N MET A 1 -63.92 10.55 53.55
CA MET A 1 -62.60 10.40 54.22
C MET A 1 -61.71 9.33 53.56
N LYS A 2 -62.08 8.04 53.59
CA LYS A 2 -61.23 6.93 53.07
C LYS A 2 -60.94 6.97 51.56
N ARG A 3 -61.92 7.37 50.74
CA ARG A 3 -61.75 7.54 49.28
C ARG A 3 -60.84 8.71 48.90
N LEU A 4 -60.87 9.79 49.69
CA LEU A 4 -59.99 10.95 49.50
C LEU A 4 -58.53 10.58 49.83
N LEU A 5 -58.34 9.77 50.88
CA LEU A 5 -57.03 9.27 51.28
C LEU A 5 -56.41 8.38 50.19
N ILE A 6 -57.21 7.50 49.58
CA ILE A 6 -56.78 6.63 48.47
C ILE A 6 -56.43 7.46 47.23
N LEU A 7 -57.23 8.50 46.92
CA LEU A 7 -56.95 9.39 45.79
C LEU A 7 -55.66 10.18 45.99
N CYS A 8 -55.44 10.72 47.20
CA CYS A 8 -54.18 11.38 47.55
C CYS A 8 -52.99 10.43 47.42
N LEU A 9 -53.11 9.19 47.92
CA LEU A 9 -52.03 8.21 47.85
C LEU A 9 -51.71 7.82 46.40
N ALA A 10 -52.72 7.70 45.55
CA ALA A 10 -52.54 7.42 44.12
C ALA A 10 -51.87 8.59 43.38
N LEU A 11 -52.22 9.84 43.68
CA LEU A 11 -51.55 11.02 43.09
C LEU A 11 -50.08 11.11 43.51
N ILE A 12 -49.76 10.80 44.76
CA ILE A 12 -48.37 10.82 45.25
C ILE A 12 -47.55 9.72 44.56
N ALA A 13 -48.12 8.54 44.32
CA ALA A 13 -47.45 7.46 43.60
C ALA A 13 -47.18 7.79 42.12
N ALA A 14 -48.09 8.51 41.46
CA ALA A 14 -47.91 8.93 40.07
C ALA A 14 -46.85 10.05 39.90
N ALA A 15 -46.61 10.86 40.94
CA ALA A 15 -45.61 11.94 40.91
C ALA A 15 -44.16 11.43 41.00
N CYS A 16 -43.94 10.16 41.33
CA CYS A 16 -42.62 9.54 41.38
C CYS A 16 -42.18 8.89 40.05
N SER A 17 -42.94 9.04 38.96
CA SER A 17 -42.51 8.51 37.66
C SER A 17 -41.35 9.32 37.10
N GLN A 18 -40.20 8.70 36.94
CA GLN A 18 -39.04 9.32 36.29
C GLN A 18 -39.35 9.60 34.82
N PRO A 19 -39.13 10.82 34.31
CA PRO A 19 -39.31 11.12 32.90
C PRO A 19 -38.34 10.27 32.08
N THR A 20 -38.85 9.56 31.08
CA THR A 20 -38.04 8.86 30.08
C THR A 20 -37.23 9.90 29.32
N SER A 21 -35.91 9.91 29.52
CA SER A 21 -34.98 10.79 28.82
C SER A 21 -34.43 10.08 27.60
N ASP A 22 -34.52 10.71 26.42
CA ASP A 22 -33.86 10.26 25.19
C ASP A 22 -32.35 10.56 25.19
N ALA A 23 -31.82 11.13 26.28
CA ALA A 23 -30.40 11.40 26.43
C ALA A 23 -29.65 10.14 26.87
N LEU A 24 -28.83 9.61 25.97
CA LEU A 24 -27.82 8.63 26.28
C LEU A 24 -26.55 9.34 26.75
N GLN A 25 -26.17 9.11 28.01
CA GLN A 25 -24.91 9.60 28.55
C GLN A 25 -23.82 8.55 28.30
N GLY A 26 -22.81 8.92 27.52
CA GLY A 26 -21.69 8.05 27.16
C GLY A 26 -20.60 8.82 26.43
N TYR A 27 -19.52 8.13 26.09
CA TYR A 27 -18.41 8.68 25.30
C TYR A 27 -18.31 7.91 23.98
N GLY A 28 -18.10 8.62 22.88
CA GLY A 28 -17.77 8.01 21.59
C GLY A 28 -16.26 7.84 21.49
N GLU A 29 -15.80 6.61 21.32
CA GLU A 29 -14.39 6.32 21.04
C GLU A 29 -14.15 6.22 19.53
N ALA A 30 -12.93 6.53 19.11
CA ALA A 30 -12.48 6.34 17.74
C ALA A 30 -11.04 5.84 17.73
N ASP A 31 -10.75 4.94 16.79
CA ASP A 31 -9.39 4.52 16.50
C ASP A 31 -8.75 5.52 15.55
N TYR A 32 -7.72 6.21 16.04
CA TYR A 32 -6.96 7.16 15.24
C TYR A 32 -5.75 6.48 14.63
N VAL A 33 -5.58 6.65 13.32
CA VAL A 33 -4.39 6.20 12.59
C VAL A 33 -3.70 7.39 11.96
N TYR A 34 -2.39 7.45 12.12
CA TYR A 34 -1.54 8.41 11.42
C TYR A 34 -0.98 7.72 10.19
N LEU A 35 -1.34 8.23 9.02
CA LEU A 35 -0.92 7.67 7.74
C LEU A 35 0.16 8.55 7.13
N SER A 36 1.29 7.94 6.76
CA SER A 36 2.40 8.59 6.07
C SER A 36 3.00 7.65 5.02
N SER A 37 3.81 8.23 4.12
CA SER A 37 4.60 7.44 3.18
C SER A 37 5.79 6.78 3.89
N GLN A 38 6.15 5.57 3.45
CA GLN A 38 7.38 4.91 3.87
C GLN A 38 8.62 5.55 3.22
N ASP A 39 8.44 6.13 2.03
CA ASP A 39 9.48 6.81 1.29
C ASP A 39 9.39 8.34 1.44
N PRO A 40 10.53 9.04 1.55
CA PRO A 40 10.55 10.50 1.51
C PRO A 40 10.25 11.00 0.09
N GLY A 41 9.50 12.11 0.01
CA GLY A 41 9.17 12.76 -1.24
C GLY A 41 8.27 13.97 -1.07
N ILE A 42 8.01 14.65 -2.17
CA ILE A 42 7.10 15.79 -2.24
C ILE A 42 5.68 15.27 -2.51
N VAL A 43 4.67 15.78 -1.80
CA VAL A 43 3.27 15.45 -2.11
C VAL A 43 2.90 16.13 -3.43
N GLY A 44 2.73 15.34 -4.49
CA GLY A 44 2.36 15.84 -5.81
C GLY A 44 0.85 15.96 -6.00
N ALA A 45 0.05 15.15 -5.30
CA ALA A 45 -1.41 15.24 -5.33
C ALA A 45 -2.03 14.76 -4.01
N LEU A 46 -3.14 15.38 -3.62
CA LEU A 46 -4.01 14.96 -2.51
C LEU A 46 -5.40 14.63 -3.08
N PHE A 47 -5.93 13.46 -2.76
CA PHE A 47 -7.17 12.94 -3.33
C PHE A 47 -8.37 12.99 -2.39
N VAL A 48 -8.14 13.38 -1.14
CA VAL A 48 -9.16 13.42 -0.08
C VAL A 48 -9.19 14.78 0.59
N ARG A 49 -10.31 15.07 1.25
CA ARG A 49 -10.51 16.25 2.09
C ARG A 49 -10.95 15.82 3.48
N GLU A 50 -10.83 16.74 4.43
CA GLU A 50 -11.31 16.51 5.79
C GLU A 50 -12.82 16.22 5.79
N GLY A 51 -13.21 15.16 6.51
CA GLY A 51 -14.60 14.69 6.57
C GLY A 51 -14.98 13.66 5.50
N ASP A 52 -14.11 13.40 4.52
CA ASP A 52 -14.38 12.37 3.51
C ASP A 52 -14.35 10.96 4.12
N ARG A 53 -15.26 10.10 3.66
CA ARG A 53 -15.22 8.66 3.96
C ARG A 53 -14.31 7.96 2.95
N VAL A 54 -13.29 7.26 3.45
CA VAL A 54 -12.28 6.59 2.63
C VAL A 54 -12.39 5.08 2.82
N ALA A 55 -12.50 4.34 1.71
CA ALA A 55 -12.49 2.88 1.75
C ALA A 55 -11.06 2.36 1.98
N ALA A 56 -10.93 1.18 2.60
CA ALA A 56 -9.63 0.55 2.79
C ALA A 56 -8.90 0.34 1.44
N GLY A 57 -7.62 0.71 1.39
CA GLY A 57 -6.81 0.63 0.17
C GLY A 57 -7.01 1.77 -0.84
N ALA A 58 -7.94 2.69 -0.59
CA ALA A 58 -8.11 3.84 -1.47
C ALA A 58 -6.90 4.79 -1.37
N PRO A 59 -6.40 5.31 -2.50
CA PRO A 59 -5.28 6.25 -2.50
C PRO A 59 -5.69 7.59 -1.91
N VAL A 60 -4.97 8.05 -0.88
CA VAL A 60 -5.24 9.33 -0.20
C VAL A 60 -4.38 10.48 -0.73
N PHE A 61 -3.13 10.21 -1.09
CA PHE A 61 -2.20 11.16 -1.72
C PHE A 61 -1.24 10.40 -2.62
N ARG A 62 -0.52 11.13 -3.46
CA ARG A 62 0.57 10.61 -4.30
C ARG A 62 1.80 11.48 -4.15
N LEU A 63 2.95 10.83 -3.97
CA LEU A 63 4.24 11.50 -4.03
C LEU A 63 4.64 11.79 -5.47
N ASP A 64 5.45 12.82 -5.66
CA ASP A 64 6.09 13.12 -6.94
C ASP A 64 6.94 11.90 -7.38
N PRO A 65 6.61 11.28 -8.54
CA PRO A 65 7.30 10.08 -8.99
C PRO A 65 8.65 10.35 -9.64
N GLU A 66 9.05 11.61 -9.88
CA GLU A 66 10.21 11.94 -10.73
C GLU A 66 11.48 11.20 -10.28
N ARG A 67 11.80 11.25 -8.97
CA ARG A 67 12.97 10.58 -8.39
C ARG A 67 12.95 9.06 -8.60
N LEU A 68 11.82 8.42 -8.26
CA LEU A 68 11.65 6.97 -8.41
C LEU A 68 11.67 6.56 -9.89
N GLY A 69 11.19 7.42 -10.78
CA GLY A 69 11.24 7.22 -12.23
C GLY A 69 12.67 7.13 -12.76
N TYR A 70 13.56 8.02 -12.32
CA TYR A 70 14.97 7.99 -12.72
C TYR A 70 15.71 6.74 -12.23
N GLU A 71 15.46 6.33 -10.98
CA GLU A 71 16.02 5.09 -10.42
C GLU A 71 15.58 3.86 -11.24
N ALA A 72 14.28 3.76 -11.53
CA ALA A 72 13.73 2.68 -12.34
C ALA A 72 14.30 2.67 -13.78
N GLN A 73 14.43 3.83 -14.41
CA GLN A 73 15.00 3.96 -15.75
C GLN A 73 16.48 3.55 -15.78
N SER A 74 17.27 3.99 -14.80
CA SER A 74 18.68 3.61 -14.66
C SER A 74 18.83 2.11 -14.44
N ALA A 75 18.02 1.52 -13.57
CA ALA A 75 18.00 0.07 -13.34
C ALA A 75 17.64 -0.71 -14.61
N SER A 76 16.64 -0.24 -15.37
CA SER A 76 16.26 -0.85 -16.64
C SER A 76 17.40 -0.80 -17.67
N ALA A 77 18.11 0.32 -17.75
CA ALA A 77 19.25 0.48 -18.66
C ALA A 77 20.44 -0.42 -18.27
N GLN A 78 20.71 -0.55 -16.96
CA GLN A 78 21.73 -1.47 -16.45
C GLN A 78 21.36 -2.92 -16.74
N HIS A 79 20.09 -3.30 -16.56
CA HIS A 79 19.60 -4.63 -16.88
C HIS A 79 19.73 -4.96 -18.37
N SER A 80 19.37 -4.03 -19.27
CA SER A 80 19.55 -4.26 -20.71
C SER A 80 21.02 -4.40 -21.10
N ALA A 81 21.89 -3.56 -20.55
CA ALA A 81 23.33 -3.64 -20.81
C ALA A 81 23.93 -4.98 -20.32
N ALA A 82 23.51 -5.44 -19.14
CA ALA A 82 23.93 -6.73 -18.61
C ALA A 82 23.43 -7.90 -19.49
N ALA A 83 22.18 -7.84 -19.95
CA ALA A 83 21.62 -8.85 -20.85
C ALA A 83 22.38 -8.92 -22.19
N ASP A 84 22.75 -7.77 -22.76
CA ASP A 84 23.53 -7.71 -24.00
C ASP A 84 24.97 -8.20 -23.79
N ALA A 85 25.58 -7.91 -22.64
CA ALA A 85 26.89 -8.44 -22.27
C ALA A 85 26.86 -9.98 -22.15
N VAL A 86 25.83 -10.55 -21.53
CA VAL A 86 25.63 -12.01 -21.45
C VAL A 86 25.47 -12.61 -22.85
N ARG A 87 24.64 -11.99 -23.71
CA ARG A 87 24.44 -12.46 -25.09
C ARG A 87 25.76 -12.47 -25.88
N THR A 88 26.55 -11.42 -25.72
CA THR A 88 27.86 -11.30 -26.38
C THR A 88 28.85 -12.34 -25.86
N ALA A 89 28.89 -12.56 -24.55
CA ALA A 89 29.73 -13.58 -23.93
C ALA A 89 29.37 -15.00 -24.42
N GLN A 90 28.07 -15.31 -24.52
CA GLN A 90 27.59 -16.58 -25.06
C GLN A 90 27.99 -16.77 -26.53
N ALA A 91 27.83 -15.74 -27.37
CA ALA A 91 28.25 -15.80 -28.77
C ALA A 91 29.77 -16.02 -28.91
N ASN A 92 30.56 -15.34 -28.08
CA ASN A 92 32.02 -15.51 -28.04
C ASN A 92 32.43 -16.91 -27.57
N ALA A 93 31.73 -17.48 -26.58
CA ALA A 93 31.97 -18.85 -26.13
C ALA A 93 31.71 -19.87 -27.26
N VAL A 94 30.58 -19.73 -27.96
CA VAL A 94 30.26 -20.58 -29.13
C VAL A 94 31.32 -20.45 -30.23
N LEU A 95 31.77 -19.23 -30.52
CA LEU A 95 32.83 -19.01 -31.51
C LEU A 95 34.15 -19.66 -31.09
N ALA A 96 34.53 -19.53 -29.82
CA ALA A 96 35.74 -20.15 -29.27
C ALA A 96 35.70 -21.68 -29.37
N GLU A 97 34.57 -22.31 -29.01
CA GLU A 97 34.36 -23.75 -29.15
C GLU A 97 34.49 -24.22 -30.62
N ARG A 98 33.87 -23.49 -31.54
CA ARG A 98 33.93 -23.81 -32.98
C ARG A 98 35.34 -23.67 -33.54
N ASN A 99 36.06 -22.63 -33.15
CA ASN A 99 37.44 -22.41 -33.57
C ASN A 99 38.36 -23.49 -33.02
N TYR A 100 38.17 -23.89 -31.76
CA TYR A 100 38.90 -24.99 -31.15
C TYR A 100 38.66 -26.32 -31.89
N ALA A 101 37.39 -26.68 -32.13
CA ALA A 101 37.04 -27.92 -32.83
C ALA A 101 37.62 -27.96 -34.26
N ARG A 102 37.55 -26.83 -34.99
CA ARG A 102 38.15 -26.70 -36.32
C ARG A 102 39.67 -26.88 -36.27
N GLY A 103 40.34 -26.23 -35.31
CA GLY A 103 41.79 -26.34 -35.14
C GLY A 103 42.23 -27.77 -34.84
N ALA A 104 41.51 -28.47 -33.95
CA ALA A 104 41.77 -29.88 -33.65
C ALA A 104 41.61 -30.78 -34.88
N GLN A 105 40.58 -30.55 -35.70
CA GLN A 105 40.36 -31.30 -36.94
C GLN A 105 41.50 -31.08 -37.95
N LEU A 106 41.92 -29.83 -38.15
CA LEU A 106 43.02 -29.49 -39.07
C LEU A 106 44.36 -30.07 -38.60
N ALA A 107 44.62 -30.06 -37.29
CA ALA A 107 45.79 -30.72 -36.70
C ALA A 107 45.78 -32.24 -36.94
N ALA A 108 44.63 -32.90 -36.78
CA ALA A 108 44.50 -34.33 -37.05
C ALA A 108 44.71 -34.69 -38.54
N GLN A 109 44.48 -33.74 -39.45
CA GLN A 109 44.69 -33.90 -40.90
C GLN A 109 46.12 -33.55 -41.34
N GLY A 110 47.01 -33.14 -40.43
CA GLY A 110 48.41 -32.82 -40.74
C GLY A 110 48.64 -31.45 -41.38
N PHE A 111 47.70 -30.50 -41.20
CA PHE A 111 47.83 -29.12 -41.69
C PHE A 111 48.62 -28.18 -40.74
N TYR A 112 49.37 -28.73 -39.79
CA TYR A 112 50.22 -28.00 -38.83
C TYR A 112 51.55 -28.72 -38.62
#